data_AF-H4FBH5-F1
#
_entry.id   AF-H4FBH5-F1
#
_cell.length_a   1.000
_cell.length_b   1.000
_cell.length_c   1.000
_cell.angle_alpha   90.00
_cell.angle_beta   90.00
_cell.angle_gamma   90.00
#
_symmetry.space_group_name_H-M   'P 1'
#
loop_
_entity.id
_entity.type
_entity.pdbx_description
1 polymer ?
#
loop_
_entity_poly.entity_id
_entity_poly.type
_entity_poly.pdbx_seq_one_letter_code
_entity_poly.pdbx_strand_id
1 'polypeptide(L)'
;MNESAQQSVSEMVSGIMSPVDLRVMQHAMFMACDSGDTLRTVDDVETLGRVVLRLYAAGLVDPQKLADAARTMAGVVHIQGLRRAV
;
A
#
# COMPACT_ATOMS: atom_id res chain seq x y z
N MET A 1 -33.40 11.71 24.10
CA MET A 1 -33.30 12.53 22.88
C MET A 1 -32.08 13.44 23.06
N ASN A 2 -30.90 13.26 22.49
CA ASN A 2 -30.35 12.31 21.53
C ASN A 2 -28.85 12.15 21.86
N GLU A 3 -28.38 10.93 22.06
CA GLU A 3 -26.97 10.55 22.22
C GLU A 3 -26.26 10.39 20.86
N SER A 4 -26.44 11.35 19.95
CA SER A 4 -26.06 11.20 18.54
C SER A 4 -24.93 12.15 18.13
N ALA A 5 -23.77 12.03 18.77
CA ALA A 5 -22.52 12.60 18.24
C ALA A 5 -21.26 11.77 18.56
N GLN A 6 -21.42 10.54 19.06
CA GLN A 6 -20.31 9.58 19.22
C GLN A 6 -20.22 8.67 17.98
N GLN A 7 -19.75 9.15 16.84
CA GLN A 7 -19.27 8.33 15.71
C GLN A 7 -18.85 9.22 14.55
N SER A 8 -17.60 9.73 14.54
CA SER A 8 -17.04 10.30 13.31
C SER A 8 -15.52 10.54 13.33
N VAL A 9 -14.81 10.39 14.46
CA VAL A 9 -13.35 10.64 14.48
C VAL A 9 -12.64 9.63 15.38
N SER A 10 -12.65 8.35 15.00
CA SER A 10 -11.80 7.33 15.62
C SER A 10 -10.70 6.80 14.67
N GLU A 11 -10.62 7.31 13.44
CA GLU A 11 -9.63 6.87 12.43
C GLU A 11 -8.53 7.91 12.18
N MET A 12 -8.20 8.73 13.18
CA MET A 12 -6.89 9.41 13.21
C MET A 12 -5.85 8.44 13.78
N VAL A 13 -5.22 7.69 12.88
CA VAL A 13 -3.85 7.14 12.91
C VAL A 13 -3.08 7.47 14.20
N SER A 14 -3.20 6.60 15.21
CA SER A 14 -2.29 6.61 16.36
C SER A 14 -1.06 5.76 16.04
N GLY A 15 -0.21 6.29 15.17
CA GLY A 15 1.26 6.34 15.26
C GLY A 15 2.13 5.08 15.32
N ILE A 16 1.63 3.89 15.62
CA ILE A 16 2.48 2.69 15.75
C ILE A 16 1.75 1.51 15.12
N MET A 17 2.33 0.97 14.04
CA MET A 17 1.88 -0.30 13.49
C MET A 17 2.08 -1.40 14.52
N SER A 18 1.07 -2.24 14.70
CA SER A 18 1.25 -3.46 15.48
C SER A 18 2.21 -4.41 14.74
N PRO A 19 2.82 -5.37 15.45
CA PRO A 19 3.58 -6.43 14.79
C PRO A 19 2.78 -7.24 13.76
N VAL A 20 1.45 -7.30 13.89
CA VAL A 20 0.58 -7.95 12.90
C VAL A 20 0.54 -7.14 11.62
N ASP A 21 0.38 -5.83 11.74
CA ASP A 21 0.32 -4.91 10.59
C ASP A 21 1.62 -4.92 9.79
N LEU A 22 2.75 -4.93 10.50
CA LEU A 22 4.07 -5.06 9.88
C LEU A 22 4.21 -6.38 9.11
N ARG A 23 3.69 -7.49 9.65
CA ARG A 23 3.71 -8.79 8.96
C ARG A 23 2.83 -8.77 7.70
N VAL A 24 1.66 -8.14 7.76
CA VAL A 24 0.77 -7.99 6.59
C VAL A 24 1.49 -7.21 5.49
N MET A 25 2.08 -6.05 5.82
CA MET A 25 2.81 -5.23 4.86
C MET A 25 4.02 -5.95 4.29
N GLN A 26 4.80 -6.62 5.14
CA GLN A 26 5.97 -7.38 4.71
C GLN A 26 5.58 -8.53 3.76
N HIS A 27 4.50 -9.25 4.09
CA HIS A 27 4.00 -10.34 3.25
C HIS A 27 3.52 -9.81 1.90
N ALA A 28 2.75 -8.72 1.88
CA ALA A 28 2.29 -8.10 0.64
C ALA A 28 3.45 -7.60 -0.23
N MET A 29 4.47 -6.98 0.38
CA MET A 29 5.69 -6.56 -0.31
C MET A 29 6.40 -7.76 -0.93
N PHE A 30 6.63 -8.85 -0.18
CA PHE A 30 7.28 -10.05 -0.71
C PHE A 30 6.50 -10.65 -1.88
N MET A 31 5.18 -10.81 -1.75
CA MET A 31 4.34 -11.35 -2.83
C MET A 31 4.37 -10.46 -4.07
N ALA A 32 4.33 -9.13 -3.89
CA ALA A 32 4.39 -8.20 -5.00
C ALA A 32 5.74 -8.24 -5.72
N CYS A 33 6.85 -8.42 -4.99
CA CYS A 33 8.20 -8.57 -5.55
C CYS A 33 8.43 -9.92 -6.24
N ASP A 34 7.89 -11.02 -5.70
CA ASP A 34 8.13 -12.40 -6.17
C ASP A 34 7.43 -12.71 -7.51
N SER A 35 6.55 -11.83 -7.97
CA SER A 35 5.71 -12.03 -9.15
C SER A 35 6.46 -11.93 -10.49
N GLY A 36 7.80 -11.87 -10.48
CA GLY A 36 8.65 -11.89 -11.67
C GLY A 36 8.64 -10.61 -12.53
N ASP A 37 7.71 -9.70 -12.28
CA ASP A 37 7.54 -8.45 -13.03
C ASP A 37 8.34 -7.31 -12.37
N THR A 38 9.64 -7.28 -12.69
CA THR A 38 10.42 -6.04 -12.88
C THR A 38 10.34 -4.94 -11.81
N LEU A 39 10.61 -5.24 -10.54
CA LEU A 39 11.26 -4.23 -9.68
C LEU A 39 12.76 -4.32 -9.97
N ARG A 40 13.23 -3.51 -10.92
CA ARG A 40 14.63 -3.53 -11.41
C ARG A 40 15.51 -2.54 -10.67
N THR A 41 14.90 -1.54 -10.04
CA THR A 41 15.61 -0.45 -9.36
C THR A 41 15.16 -0.29 -7.90
N VAL A 42 15.98 0.41 -7.13
CA VAL A 42 15.63 0.82 -5.75
C VAL A 42 14.38 1.72 -5.77
N ASP A 43 14.23 2.57 -6.79
CA ASP A 43 13.10 3.48 -6.92
C ASP A 43 11.78 2.73 -7.16
N ASP A 44 11.83 1.58 -7.86
CA ASP A 44 10.68 0.73 -8.11
C ASP A 44 10.17 0.13 -6.79
N VAL A 45 11.10 -0.37 -5.96
CA VAL A 45 10.82 -0.94 -4.64
C VAL A 45 10.28 0.13 -3.69
N GLU A 46 10.84 1.34 -3.72
CA GLU A 46 10.36 2.47 -2.91
C GLU A 46 8.96 2.91 -3.33
N THR A 47 8.69 2.96 -4.64
CA THR A 47 7.36 3.25 -5.20
C THR A 47 6.34 2.20 -4.76
N LEU A 48 6.71 0.92 -4.86
CA LEU A 48 5.87 -0.18 -4.40
C LEU A 48 5.57 -0.07 -2.89
N GLY A 49 6.59 0.19 -2.06
CA GLY A 49 6.43 0.36 -0.62
C GLY A 49 5.47 1.51 -0.27
N ARG A 50 5.56 2.64 -0.97
CA ARG A 50 4.62 3.76 -0.81
C ARG A 50 3.18 3.39 -1.18
N VAL A 51 3.01 2.62 -2.25
CA VAL A 51 1.68 2.18 -2.68
C VAL A 51 1.07 1.21 -1.67
N VAL A 52 1.84 0.23 -1.18
CA VAL A 52 1.41 -0.72 -0.14
C VAL A 52 0.97 0.03 1.12
N LEU A 53 1.77 1.00 1.59
CA LEU A 53 1.42 1.82 2.76
C LEU A 53 0.10 2.60 2.56
N ARG A 54 -0.10 3.18 1.36
CA ARG A 54 -1.32 3.94 1.04
C ARG A 54 -2.55 3.04 0.99
N LEU A 55 -2.44 1.88 0.37
CA LEU A 55 -3.56 0.92 0.28
C LEU A 55 -3.92 0.35 1.65
N TYR A 56 -2.93 0.03 2.48
CA TYR A 56 -3.16 -0.41 3.86
C TYR A 56 -3.82 0.69 4.69
N ALA A 57 -3.34 1.94 4.60
CA ALA A 57 -3.96 3.08 5.28
C ALA A 57 -5.40 3.36 4.80
N ALA A 58 -5.74 2.94 3.57
CA ALA A 58 -7.11 2.98 3.04
C ALA A 58 -7.97 1.77 3.48
N GLY A 59 -7.46 0.91 4.36
CA GLY A 59 -8.19 -0.23 4.94
C GLY A 59 -7.98 -1.56 4.23
N LEU A 60 -7.11 -1.65 3.22
CA LEU A 60 -6.82 -2.92 2.56
C LEU A 60 -5.80 -3.75 3.36
N VAL A 61 -6.30 -4.67 4.18
CA VAL A 61 -5.48 -5.48 5.11
C VAL A 61 -5.24 -6.92 4.67
N ASP A 62 -5.89 -7.37 3.60
CA ASP A 62 -5.63 -8.69 3.01
C ASP A 62 -4.31 -8.64 2.22
N PRO A 63 -3.28 -9.42 2.60
CA PRO A 63 -1.95 -9.24 2.03
C PRO A 63 -1.87 -9.63 0.55
N GLN A 64 -2.70 -10.57 0.08
CA GLN A 64 -2.73 -10.98 -1.32
C GLN A 64 -3.38 -9.90 -2.19
N LYS A 65 -4.54 -9.39 -1.78
CA LYS A 65 -5.19 -8.28 -2.48
C LYS A 65 -4.34 -7.01 -2.45
N LEU A 66 -3.64 -6.78 -1.34
CA LEU A 66 -2.72 -5.66 -1.18
C LEU A 66 -1.56 -5.76 -2.17
N ALA A 67 -0.97 -6.95 -2.33
CA ALA A 67 0.08 -7.20 -3.31
C ALA A 67 -0.42 -6.98 -4.76
N ASP A 68 -1.56 -7.56 -5.12
CA ASP A 68 -2.12 -7.47 -6.47
C ASP A 68 -2.44 -6.01 -6.87
N ALA A 69 -3.08 -5.27 -5.96
CA ALA A 69 -3.38 -3.86 -6.16
C ALA A 69 -2.10 -3.01 -6.22
N ALA A 70 -1.13 -3.30 -5.35
CA ALA A 70 0.11 -2.55 -5.33
C ALA A 70 0.94 -2.74 -6.61
N ARG A 71 1.03 -3.96 -7.14
CA ARG A 71 1.67 -4.23 -8.45
C ARG A 71 1.02 -3.41 -9.56
N THR A 72 -0.31 -3.44 -9.62
CA THR A 72 -1.07 -2.72 -10.65
C THR A 72 -0.79 -1.22 -10.59
N MET A 73 -0.85 -0.63 -9.40
CA MET A 73 -0.62 0.80 -9.21
C MET A 73 0.84 1.21 -9.44
N ALA A 74 1.81 0.42 -8.99
CA ALA A 74 3.23 0.67 -9.22
C ALA A 74 3.60 0.60 -10.72
N GLY A 75 2.98 -0.32 -11.47
CA GLY A 75 3.12 -0.39 -12.93
C GLY A 75 2.54 0.84 -13.63
N VAL A 76 1.40 1.36 -13.18
CA VAL A 76 0.81 2.61 -13.74
C VAL A 76 1.72 3.80 -13.48
N VAL A 77 2.36 3.90 -12.30
CA VAL A 77 3.30 4.99 -11.97
C VAL A 77 4.51 4.98 -12.92
N HIS A 78 5.05 3.80 -13.26
CA HIS A 78 6.14 3.66 -14.23
C HIS A 78 5.76 4.19 -15.61
N ILE A 79 4.59 3.81 -16.12
CA ILE A 79 4.11 4.23 -17.44
C ILE A 79 3.93 5.76 -17.49
N GLN A 80 3.42 6.35 -16.41
CA GLN A 80 3.26 7.81 -16.32
C GLN A 80 4.59 8.56 -16.22
N GLY A 81 5.58 7.99 -15.50
CA GLY A 81 6.93 8.53 -15.43
C GLY A 81 7.61 8.57 -16.81
N LEU A 82 7.51 7.46 -17.56
CA LEU A 82 8.03 7.39 -18.93
C LEU A 82 7.36 8.44 -19.84
N ARG A 83 6.03 8.60 -19.76
CA ARG A 83 5.28 9.58 -20.55
C ARG A 83 5.64 11.05 -20.28
N ARG A 84 6.20 11.38 -19.11
CA ARG A 84 6.62 12.76 -18.78
C ARG A 84 8.06 13.07 -19.21
N ALA A 85 8.84 12.06 -19.58
CA ALA A 85 10.25 12.20 -19.93
C ALA A 85 10.51 12.33 -21.46
N VAL A 86 9.47 12.17 -22.28
CA VAL A 86 9.46 12.38 -23.74
C VAL A 86 8.63 13.61 -24.10
#